data_AF-A0A6P0KBC5-F1
#
_entry.id   AF-A0A6P0KBC5-F1
#
_cell.length_a   1.000
_cell.length_b   1.000
_cell.length_c   1.000
_cell.angle_alpha   90.00
_cell.angle_beta   90.00
_cell.angle_gamma   90.00
#
_symmetry.space_group_name_H-M   'P 1'
#
loop_
_entity.id
_entity.type
_entity.pdbx_description
1 polymer ?
#
loop_
_entity_poly.entity_id
_entity_poly.type
_entity_poly.pdbx_seq_one_letter_code
_entity_poly.pdbx_strand_id
1 'polypeptide(L)'
;MTIECVDPKLKWLLQCDWRDKFIPSLGREPWLTVYFDKVTEDENLGIFSALIPNTYVETSLSQTAWDLLVEDWHPVRFVIHNQGSEQEVTYLRFGNSDGIEPFVIHRSFLAEFSEPEQIDLIFKERFIRFSKKWEKIMGWSLFRELAEADDHLFKTLHIPLTNSQPEFDAQILALTKLLIDSLNEKAIVKATPGGNTETKGISKLEHFLKAYQYQNYQEHIKFLRNLQNLRSSSVAHRKGDNYNKIANNLGLKDNNRADVLKKILVEATDFLLSLESHFLNQ
;
A
#
# COMPACT_ATOMS: atom_id res chain seq x y z
N MET A 1 -39.45 20.94 48.07
CA MET A 1 -38.27 20.19 48.53
C MET A 1 -37.15 20.55 47.58
N THR A 2 -36.27 21.45 47.99
CA THR A 2 -35.16 21.98 47.19
C THR A 2 -34.16 20.87 46.88
N ILE A 3 -33.77 20.74 45.61
CA ILE A 3 -33.00 19.63 45.01
C ILE A 3 -31.51 19.70 45.40
N GLU A 4 -31.19 20.06 46.63
CA GLU A 4 -29.80 20.29 47.06
C GLU A 4 -29.21 19.14 47.90
N CYS A 5 -29.95 18.04 48.10
CA CYS A 5 -29.45 16.84 48.79
C CYS A 5 -29.96 15.53 48.17
N VAL A 6 -29.90 15.40 46.85
CA VAL A 6 -30.09 14.09 46.20
C VAL A 6 -28.73 13.39 46.19
N ASP A 7 -28.67 12.19 46.77
CA ASP A 7 -27.52 11.28 46.78
C ASP A 7 -26.84 11.26 45.39
N PRO A 8 -25.52 11.52 45.30
CA PRO A 8 -24.77 11.43 44.04
C PRO A 8 -25.03 10.15 43.26
N LYS A 9 -25.20 9.01 43.95
CA LYS A 9 -25.49 7.72 43.32
C LYS A 9 -26.88 7.67 42.69
N LEU A 10 -27.87 8.29 43.33
CA LEU A 10 -29.22 8.40 42.76
C LEU A 10 -29.26 9.36 41.56
N LYS A 11 -28.49 10.46 41.59
CA LYS A 11 -28.34 11.35 40.42
C LYS A 11 -27.71 10.63 39.23
N TRP A 12 -26.71 9.79 39.50
CA TRP A 12 -26.05 8.95 38.51
C TRP A 12 -27.00 7.90 37.91
N LEU A 13 -27.71 7.13 38.75
CA LEU A 13 -28.69 6.13 38.29
C LEU A 13 -29.83 6.73 37.44
N LEU A 14 -30.20 7.98 37.72
CA LEU A 14 -31.21 8.73 36.97
C LEU A 14 -30.63 9.47 35.75
N GLN A 15 -29.32 9.34 35.49
CA GLN A 15 -28.59 9.94 34.37
C GLN A 15 -28.86 11.45 34.24
N CYS A 16 -28.93 12.16 35.37
CA CYS A 16 -29.32 13.57 35.37
C CYS A 16 -28.33 14.45 34.59
N ASP A 17 -27.04 14.11 34.60
CA ASP A 17 -26.02 14.77 33.79
C ASP A 17 -26.28 14.63 32.29
N TRP A 18 -26.70 13.45 31.82
CA TRP A 18 -27.07 13.23 30.43
C TRP A 18 -28.36 13.93 30.05
N ARG A 19 -29.44 13.71 30.83
CA ARG A 19 -30.77 14.25 30.54
C ARG A 19 -30.82 15.77 30.62
N ASP A 20 -30.17 16.34 31.63
CA ASP A 20 -30.35 17.76 31.97
C ASP A 20 -29.25 18.65 31.36
N LYS A 21 -28.13 18.08 30.89
CA LYS A 21 -27.02 18.84 30.28
C LYS A 21 -26.64 18.38 28.88
N PHE A 22 -26.26 17.10 28.72
CA PHE A 22 -25.67 16.63 27.46
C PHE A 22 -26.69 16.53 26.32
N ILE A 23 -27.82 15.85 26.51
CA ILE A 23 -28.85 15.70 25.46
C ILE A 23 -29.38 17.08 25.00
N PRO A 24 -29.69 18.04 25.90
CA PRO A 24 -30.11 19.38 25.49
C PRO A 24 -29.07 20.20 24.73
N SER A 25 -27.77 19.88 24.83
CA SER A 25 -26.72 20.60 24.09
C SER A 25 -26.52 20.10 22.66
N LEU A 26 -26.94 18.86 22.35
CA LEU A 26 -26.83 18.28 21.02
C LEU A 26 -27.51 19.17 19.97
N GLY A 27 -26.76 19.56 18.94
CA GLY A 27 -27.25 20.41 17.85
C GLY A 27 -27.46 21.88 18.21
N ARG A 28 -27.15 22.31 19.45
CA ARG A 28 -27.21 23.72 19.87
C ARG A 28 -25.84 24.38 20.00
N GLU A 29 -24.79 23.58 20.04
CA GLU A 29 -23.41 24.04 20.04
C GLU A 29 -22.84 24.15 18.62
N PRO A 30 -21.74 24.91 18.41
CA PRO A 30 -21.09 25.01 17.10
C PRO A 30 -20.64 23.66 16.52
N TRP A 31 -20.42 22.67 17.38
CA TRP A 31 -20.00 21.32 17.02
C TRP A 31 -21.13 20.34 17.33
N LEU A 32 -21.37 19.43 16.39
CA LEU A 32 -22.33 18.35 16.56
C LEU A 32 -21.60 17.02 16.73
N THR A 33 -21.84 16.35 17.86
CA THR A 33 -21.37 14.98 18.09
C THR A 33 -22.24 14.00 17.29
N VAL A 34 -21.65 13.41 16.24
CA VAL A 34 -22.31 12.41 15.36
C VAL A 34 -21.85 10.97 15.64
N TYR A 35 -20.79 10.82 16.44
CA TYR A 35 -20.31 9.55 16.94
C TYR A 35 -19.64 9.75 18.30
N PHE A 36 -19.92 8.87 19.25
CA PHE A 36 -19.32 8.84 20.57
C PHE A 36 -19.33 7.41 21.08
N ASP A 37 -18.21 6.97 21.65
CA ASP A 37 -18.10 5.67 22.31
C ASP A 37 -17.27 5.88 23.58
N LYS A 38 -17.82 5.50 24.73
CA LYS A 38 -17.19 5.64 26.03
C LYS A 38 -17.58 4.50 26.94
N VAL A 39 -16.57 3.74 27.35
CA VAL A 39 -16.70 2.71 28.38
C VAL A 39 -16.00 3.22 29.66
N THR A 40 -16.72 3.16 30.78
CA THR A 40 -16.20 3.42 32.13
C THR A 40 -16.35 2.15 32.98
N GLU A 41 -15.94 2.20 34.25
CA GLU A 41 -16.15 1.09 35.19
C GLU A 41 -17.64 0.77 35.38
N ASP A 42 -18.49 1.79 35.33
CA ASP A 42 -19.92 1.68 35.67
C ASP A 42 -20.85 1.83 34.45
N GLU A 43 -20.35 2.28 33.29
CA GLU A 43 -21.19 2.66 32.14
C GLU A 43 -20.58 2.24 30.81
N ASN A 44 -21.47 1.96 29.85
CA ASN A 44 -21.13 1.85 28.44
C ASN A 44 -22.08 2.77 27.65
N LEU A 45 -21.53 3.79 27.01
CA LEU A 45 -22.26 4.91 26.43
C LEU A 45 -21.88 5.04 24.95
N GLY A 46 -22.89 5.07 24.08
CA GLY A 46 -22.71 5.16 22.64
C GLY A 46 -23.64 6.18 22.00
N ILE A 47 -23.12 6.95 21.05
CA ILE A 47 -23.88 7.75 20.09
C ILE A 47 -23.44 7.31 18.71
N PHE A 48 -24.40 6.95 17.87
CA PHE A 48 -24.21 6.71 16.45
C PHE A 48 -25.26 7.50 15.68
N SER A 49 -24.88 8.03 14.52
CA SER A 49 -25.75 8.81 13.65
C SER A 49 -25.77 8.24 12.24
N ALA A 50 -26.96 8.23 11.64
CA ALA A 50 -27.18 7.91 10.25
C ALA A 50 -28.09 8.97 9.61
N LEU A 51 -27.93 9.16 8.30
CA LEU A 51 -28.84 9.90 7.46
C LEU A 51 -29.96 8.95 7.04
N ILE A 52 -31.19 9.29 7.37
CA ILE A 52 -32.39 8.56 6.95
C ILE A 52 -33.16 9.36 5.91
N PRO A 53 -33.86 8.72 4.97
CA PRO A 53 -34.80 9.43 4.10
C PRO A 53 -35.92 10.09 4.92
N ASN A 54 -36.43 11.22 4.44
CA ASN A 54 -37.51 11.97 5.12
C ASN A 54 -38.76 11.13 5.39
N THR A 55 -39.00 10.07 4.61
CA THR A 55 -40.12 9.14 4.79
C THR A 55 -40.02 8.30 6.07
N TYR A 56 -38.82 8.16 6.65
CA TYR A 56 -38.58 7.38 7.86
C TYR A 56 -38.61 8.23 9.15
N VAL A 57 -38.62 9.56 9.06
CA VAL A 57 -38.48 10.46 10.21
C VAL A 57 -39.58 10.26 11.26
N GLU A 58 -40.84 10.17 10.83
CA GLU A 58 -41.96 9.98 11.77
C GLU A 58 -41.86 8.64 12.49
N THR A 59 -41.55 7.57 11.76
CA THR A 59 -41.38 6.22 12.32
C THR A 59 -40.23 6.17 13.31
N SER A 60 -39.05 6.70 12.96
CA SER A 60 -37.88 6.70 13.85
C SER A 60 -38.08 7.54 15.10
N LEU A 61 -38.79 8.67 15.02
CA LEU A 61 -39.10 9.49 16.20
C LEU A 61 -40.22 8.91 17.07
N SER A 62 -41.01 7.96 16.55
CA SER A 62 -42.07 7.30 17.32
C SER A 62 -41.55 6.23 18.28
N GLN A 63 -40.31 5.78 18.09
CA GLN A 63 -39.68 4.72 18.87
C GLN A 63 -38.54 5.27 19.72
N THR A 64 -38.33 4.65 20.88
CA THR A 64 -37.21 4.98 21.79
C THR A 64 -36.13 3.90 21.78
N ALA A 65 -36.32 2.85 20.99
CA ALA A 65 -35.37 1.77 20.80
C ALA A 65 -34.30 2.15 19.77
N TRP A 66 -33.25 1.33 19.70
CA TRP A 66 -32.23 1.47 18.65
C TRP A 66 -32.76 0.86 17.36
N ASP A 67 -32.99 1.70 16.36
CA ASP A 67 -33.41 1.24 15.02
C ASP A 67 -32.25 0.66 14.20
N LEU A 68 -31.01 0.94 14.61
CA LEU A 68 -29.78 0.73 13.84
C LEU A 68 -28.62 0.31 14.75
N LEU A 69 -27.76 -0.60 14.29
CA LEU A 69 -26.50 -0.97 14.93
C LEU A 69 -25.31 -0.35 14.19
N VAL A 70 -24.19 -0.14 14.90
CA VAL A 70 -22.94 0.37 14.29
C VAL A 70 -22.37 -0.58 13.22
N GLU A 71 -22.70 -1.87 13.33
CA GLU A 71 -22.20 -2.94 12.45
C GLU A 71 -23.08 -3.17 11.22
N ASP A 72 -24.24 -2.51 11.11
CA ASP A 72 -25.16 -2.74 9.98
C ASP A 72 -24.62 -2.18 8.65
N TRP A 73 -23.57 -1.34 8.69
CA TRP A 73 -23.16 -0.47 7.59
C TRP A 73 -22.00 -0.99 6.75
N HIS A 74 -21.99 -2.29 6.47
CA HIS A 74 -20.94 -2.90 5.67
C HIS A 74 -21.32 -2.96 4.18
N PRO A 75 -20.39 -2.64 3.26
CA PRO A 75 -20.63 -2.87 1.85
C PRO A 75 -20.81 -4.35 1.58
N VAL A 76 -21.87 -4.69 0.84
CA VAL A 76 -22.24 -6.07 0.56
C VAL A 76 -22.61 -6.24 -0.90
N ARG A 77 -22.25 -7.42 -1.42
CA ARG A 77 -22.67 -7.87 -2.75
C ARG A 77 -23.80 -8.86 -2.56
N PHE A 78 -24.97 -8.55 -3.09
CA PHE A 78 -26.10 -9.47 -3.14
C PHE A 78 -26.24 -10.05 -4.55
N VAL A 79 -26.51 -11.36 -4.61
CA VAL A 79 -26.81 -12.08 -5.86
C VAL A 79 -28.22 -12.62 -5.75
N ILE A 80 -29.11 -12.14 -6.62
CA ILE A 80 -30.49 -12.63 -6.67
C ILE A 80 -30.55 -13.75 -7.72
N HIS A 81 -30.93 -14.94 -7.28
CA HIS A 81 -31.19 -16.07 -8.17
C HIS A 81 -32.69 -16.17 -8.45
N ASN A 82 -33.13 -15.63 -9.59
CA ASN A 82 -34.47 -15.91 -10.09
C ASN A 82 -34.46 -17.27 -10.79
N GLN A 83 -35.37 -18.17 -10.41
CA GLN A 83 -35.51 -19.49 -11.06
C GLN A 83 -35.91 -19.29 -12.53
N GLY A 84 -34.92 -19.21 -13.43
CA GLY A 84 -35.12 -19.23 -14.89
C GLY A 84 -34.48 -18.08 -15.69
N SER A 85 -33.93 -17.04 -15.08
CA SER A 85 -33.28 -15.94 -15.84
C SER A 85 -32.23 -15.19 -15.02
N GLU A 86 -31.24 -14.65 -15.76
CA GLU A 86 -30.00 -13.92 -15.41
C GLU A 86 -29.72 -13.56 -13.94
N GLN A 87 -28.47 -13.79 -13.53
CA GLN A 87 -27.94 -13.35 -12.24
C GLN A 87 -27.87 -11.81 -12.21
N GLU A 88 -28.78 -11.18 -11.48
CA GLU A 88 -28.63 -9.77 -11.16
C GLU A 88 -27.74 -9.63 -9.91
N VAL A 89 -26.63 -8.92 -10.09
CA VAL A 89 -25.64 -8.67 -9.04
C VAL A 89 -25.76 -7.21 -8.66
N THR A 90 -26.22 -6.94 -7.45
CA THR A 90 -26.36 -5.58 -6.92
C THR A 90 -25.34 -5.35 -5.82
N TYR A 91 -24.62 -4.23 -5.92
CA TYR A 91 -23.72 -3.76 -4.88
C TYR A 91 -24.44 -2.73 -4.01
N LEU A 92 -24.62 -3.06 -2.72
CA LEU A 92 -25.19 -2.14 -1.74
C LEU A 92 -24.05 -1.55 -0.92
N ARG A 93 -23.78 -0.25 -1.13
CA ARG A 93 -22.66 0.46 -0.52
C ARG A 93 -22.69 0.42 1.02
N PHE A 94 -23.88 0.40 1.61
CA PHE A 94 -24.10 0.47 3.07
C PHE A 94 -24.98 -0.65 3.59
N GLY A 95 -24.99 -1.83 2.97
CA GLY A 95 -25.74 -2.96 3.50
C GLY A 95 -27.24 -2.97 3.21
N ASN A 96 -27.83 -1.82 2.85
CA ASN A 96 -29.27 -1.62 2.72
C ASN A 96 -29.68 -1.01 1.37
N SER A 97 -30.95 -1.18 1.01
CA SER A 97 -31.60 -0.53 -0.13
C SER A 97 -32.56 0.59 0.29
N ASP A 98 -32.68 0.86 1.58
CA ASP A 98 -33.66 1.78 2.16
C ASP A 98 -33.19 3.25 2.09
N GLY A 99 -31.99 3.49 1.56
CA GLY A 99 -31.41 4.83 1.42
C GLY A 99 -30.88 5.40 2.73
N ILE A 100 -30.64 4.54 3.72
CA ILE A 100 -30.03 4.94 4.99
C ILE A 100 -28.52 4.92 4.83
N GLU A 101 -27.86 6.01 5.20
CA GLU A 101 -26.41 6.18 5.08
C GLU A 101 -25.76 6.46 6.43
N PRO A 102 -24.70 5.74 6.84
CA PRO A 102 -23.99 6.04 8.08
C PRO A 102 -23.31 7.41 7.98
N PHE A 103 -23.38 8.21 9.05
CA PHE A 103 -22.61 9.47 9.11
C PHE A 103 -21.11 9.20 9.36
N VAL A 104 -20.81 8.10 10.06
CA VAL A 104 -19.45 7.64 10.36
C VAL A 104 -19.28 6.19 9.90
N ILE A 105 -18.26 5.93 9.09
CA ILE A 105 -17.93 4.58 8.63
C ILE A 105 -16.94 3.96 9.62
N HIS A 106 -17.41 2.99 10.40
CA HIS A 106 -16.55 2.21 11.29
C HIS A 106 -15.68 1.24 10.46
N ARG A 107 -14.38 1.19 10.77
CA ARG A 107 -13.41 0.29 10.12
C ARG A 107 -12.63 -0.46 11.18
N SER A 108 -12.69 -1.78 11.13
CA SER A 108 -11.82 -2.67 11.89
C SER A 108 -10.86 -3.38 10.94
N PHE A 109 -9.62 -3.56 11.37
CA PHE A 109 -8.60 -4.31 10.63
C PHE A 109 -8.12 -5.45 11.53
N LEU A 110 -7.94 -6.64 10.95
CA LEU A 110 -7.45 -7.83 11.67
C LEU A 110 -6.04 -7.61 12.28
N ALA A 111 -5.26 -6.68 11.71
CA ALA A 111 -3.94 -6.26 12.19
C ALA A 111 -2.91 -7.39 12.39
N GLU A 112 -3.10 -8.53 11.72
CA GLU A 112 -2.15 -9.62 11.68
C GLU A 112 -1.00 -9.32 10.71
N PHE A 113 0.23 -9.66 11.11
CA PHE A 113 1.36 -9.62 10.20
C PHE A 113 1.17 -10.67 9.11
N SER A 114 1.31 -10.26 7.86
CA SER A 114 1.21 -11.14 6.69
C SER A 114 2.37 -10.87 5.74
N GLU A 115 2.77 -11.92 5.02
CA GLU A 115 3.71 -11.78 3.92
C GLU A 115 3.04 -11.04 2.73
N PRO A 116 3.81 -10.23 1.98
CA PRO A 116 3.29 -9.54 0.82
C PRO A 116 2.99 -10.50 -0.33
N GLU A 117 1.83 -10.32 -0.98
CA GLU A 117 1.46 -11.10 -2.18
C GLU A 117 1.71 -10.33 -3.50
N GLN A 118 1.71 -8.99 -3.44
CA GLN A 118 1.97 -8.16 -4.63
C GLN A 118 3.47 -8.06 -4.91
N ILE A 119 3.87 -8.17 -6.18
CA ILE A 119 5.29 -8.30 -6.55
C ILE A 119 6.13 -7.07 -6.21
N ASP A 120 5.55 -5.88 -6.23
CA ASP A 120 6.20 -4.63 -5.82
C ASP A 120 6.48 -4.63 -4.31
N LEU A 121 5.56 -5.13 -3.50
CA LEU A 121 5.75 -5.32 -2.06
C LEU A 121 6.78 -6.44 -1.76
N ILE A 122 6.71 -7.56 -2.48
CA ILE A 122 7.69 -8.65 -2.38
C ILE A 122 9.10 -8.14 -2.72
N PHE A 123 9.24 -7.39 -3.81
CA PHE A 123 10.51 -6.79 -4.20
C PHE A 123 11.04 -5.82 -3.13
N LYS A 124 10.18 -4.95 -2.57
CA LYS A 124 10.56 -4.01 -1.51
C LYS A 124 11.06 -4.73 -0.26
N GLU A 125 10.30 -5.73 0.22
CA GLU A 125 10.73 -6.58 1.34
C GLU A 125 12.10 -7.20 1.03
N ARG A 126 12.24 -7.80 -0.16
CA ARG A 126 13.46 -8.49 -0.52
C ARG A 126 14.65 -7.59 -0.68
N PHE A 127 14.48 -6.40 -1.23
CA PHE A 127 15.54 -5.41 -1.36
C PHE A 127 16.09 -4.99 0.01
N ILE A 128 15.21 -4.72 0.98
CA ILE A 128 15.62 -4.35 2.35
C ILE A 128 16.34 -5.52 3.03
N ARG A 129 15.74 -6.71 2.97
CA ARG A 129 16.29 -7.92 3.60
C ARG A 129 17.64 -8.30 3.01
N PHE A 130 17.76 -8.28 1.68
CA PHE A 130 19.00 -8.53 0.96
C PHE A 130 20.08 -7.53 1.36
N SER A 131 19.78 -6.22 1.34
CA SER A 131 20.77 -5.18 1.63
C SER A 131 21.33 -5.31 3.03
N LYS A 132 20.47 -5.53 4.04
CA LYS A 132 20.88 -5.76 5.42
C LYS A 132 21.71 -7.03 5.58
N LYS A 133 21.29 -8.14 4.94
CA LYS A 133 22.01 -9.42 5.02
C LYS A 133 23.38 -9.34 4.33
N TRP A 134 23.44 -8.68 3.17
CA TRP A 134 24.68 -8.44 2.44
C TRP A 134 25.68 -7.67 3.29
N GLU A 135 25.28 -6.53 3.85
CA GLU A 135 26.17 -5.71 4.66
C GLU A 135 26.68 -6.48 5.89
N LYS A 136 25.81 -7.25 6.54
CA LYS A 136 26.17 -8.07 7.70
C LYS A 136 27.23 -9.13 7.37
N ILE A 137 27.15 -9.78 6.21
CA ILE A 137 28.05 -10.88 5.83
C ILE A 137 29.32 -10.36 5.16
N MET A 138 29.18 -9.41 4.23
CA MET A 138 30.28 -8.92 3.41
C MET A 138 31.06 -7.79 4.07
N GLY A 139 30.49 -7.11 5.07
CA GLY A 139 31.10 -5.98 5.78
C GLY A 139 31.07 -4.66 5.00
N TRP A 140 30.30 -4.59 3.91
CA TRP A 140 30.09 -3.38 3.11
C TRP A 140 28.74 -3.47 2.37
N SER A 141 28.10 -2.33 2.10
CA SER A 141 26.78 -2.29 1.44
C SER A 141 26.92 -2.34 -0.09
N LEU A 142 26.26 -3.32 -0.75
CA LEU A 142 26.23 -3.45 -2.21
C LEU A 142 25.52 -2.26 -2.86
N PHE A 143 24.34 -1.94 -2.34
CA PHE A 143 23.60 -0.73 -2.64
C PHE A 143 23.90 0.27 -1.53
N ARG A 144 24.23 1.50 -1.90
CA ARG A 144 24.37 2.62 -0.96
C ARG A 144 23.01 2.84 -0.29
N GLU A 145 23.04 3.28 0.97
CA GLU A 145 21.83 3.78 1.61
C GLU A 145 21.18 4.83 0.71
N LEU A 146 19.86 4.70 0.55
CA LEU A 146 19.08 5.65 -0.22
C LEU A 146 19.27 7.01 0.44
N ALA A 147 19.77 7.99 -0.31
CA ALA A 147 19.84 9.35 0.17
C ALA A 147 18.43 9.80 0.60
N GLU A 148 18.31 10.66 1.60
CA GLU A 148 17.02 11.17 2.09
C GLU A 148 16.16 11.74 0.95
N ALA A 149 16.81 12.33 -0.06
CA ALA A 149 16.17 12.82 -1.28
C ALA A 149 15.57 11.73 -2.18
N ASP A 150 15.95 10.46 -2.05
CA ASP A 150 15.51 9.32 -2.87
C ASP A 150 14.64 8.31 -2.09
N ASP A 151 14.44 8.50 -0.78
CA ASP A 151 13.54 7.65 0.05
C ASP A 151 12.10 7.63 -0.50
N HIS A 152 11.66 8.75 -1.07
CA HIS A 152 10.36 8.86 -1.74
C HIS A 152 10.21 7.87 -2.90
N LEU A 153 11.28 7.54 -3.64
CA LEU A 153 11.23 6.62 -4.78
C LEU A 153 10.95 5.18 -4.35
N PHE A 154 11.50 4.78 -3.21
CA PHE A 154 11.21 3.46 -2.65
C PHE A 154 9.75 3.39 -2.19
N LYS A 155 9.23 4.45 -1.56
CA LYS A 155 7.83 4.51 -1.11
C LYS A 155 6.85 4.50 -2.28
N THR A 156 7.14 5.26 -3.34
CA THR A 156 6.26 5.39 -4.51
C THR A 156 6.37 4.24 -5.52
N LEU A 157 7.32 3.33 -5.37
CA LEU A 157 7.42 2.17 -6.27
C LEU A 157 6.17 1.30 -6.15
N HIS A 158 5.37 1.15 -7.20
CA HIS A 158 4.20 0.27 -7.23
C HIS A 158 3.87 -0.19 -8.65
N ILE A 159 3.02 -1.22 -8.76
CA ILE A 159 2.44 -1.60 -10.06
C ILE A 159 1.49 -0.50 -10.53
N PRO A 160 1.65 0.06 -11.74
CA PRO A 160 0.79 1.11 -12.25
C PRO A 160 -0.69 0.74 -12.16
N LEU A 161 -1.48 1.60 -11.52
CA LEU A 161 -2.93 1.42 -11.41
C LEU A 161 -3.62 1.71 -12.75
N THR A 162 -3.00 2.59 -13.52
CA THR A 162 -3.44 2.94 -14.86
C THR A 162 -2.36 2.58 -15.86
N ASN A 163 -2.76 2.46 -17.11
CA ASN A 163 -1.82 2.20 -18.19
C ASN A 163 -1.17 3.51 -18.70
N SER A 164 -0.90 4.43 -17.78
CA SER A 164 -0.33 5.75 -18.00
C SER A 164 1.18 5.67 -18.27
N GLN A 165 1.63 6.36 -19.31
CA GLN A 165 3.05 6.42 -19.66
C GLN A 165 3.88 7.16 -18.60
N PRO A 166 3.49 8.37 -18.11
CA PRO A 166 4.21 9.04 -17.03
C PRO A 166 4.38 8.20 -15.76
N GLU A 167 3.33 7.46 -15.38
CA GLU A 167 3.37 6.57 -14.21
C GLU A 167 4.40 5.45 -14.43
N PHE A 168 4.35 4.76 -15.57
CA PHE A 168 5.32 3.73 -15.93
C PHE A 168 6.76 4.27 -15.94
N ASP A 169 7.00 5.43 -16.54
CA ASP A 169 8.33 6.02 -16.61
C ASP A 169 8.89 6.38 -15.23
N ALA A 170 8.02 6.85 -14.31
CA ALA A 170 8.38 7.09 -12.93
C ALA A 170 8.77 5.79 -12.19
N GLN A 171 8.06 4.69 -12.43
CA GLN A 171 8.37 3.39 -11.84
C GLN A 171 9.71 2.82 -12.35
N ILE A 172 9.97 2.94 -13.66
CA ILE A 172 11.25 2.54 -14.25
C ILE A 172 12.40 3.39 -13.71
N LEU A 173 12.20 4.70 -13.55
CA LEU A 173 13.18 5.60 -12.95
C LEU A 173 13.50 5.20 -11.50
N ALA A 174 12.47 4.96 -10.68
CA ALA A 174 12.61 4.54 -9.30
C ALA A 174 13.41 3.23 -9.21
N LEU A 175 13.00 2.19 -9.95
CA LEU A 175 13.68 0.90 -9.94
C LEU A 175 15.14 0.98 -10.42
N THR A 176 15.40 1.79 -11.46
CA THR A 176 16.78 1.98 -11.96
C THR A 176 17.65 2.67 -10.91
N LYS A 177 17.11 3.67 -10.20
CA LYS A 177 17.85 4.31 -9.11
C LYS A 177 18.17 3.33 -7.98
N LEU A 178 17.22 2.45 -7.65
CA LEU A 178 17.36 1.44 -6.59
C LEU A 178 18.36 0.33 -6.92
N LEU A 179 18.45 -0.12 -8.17
CA LEU A 179 19.30 -1.26 -8.55
C LEU A 179 20.62 -0.88 -9.23
N ILE A 180 20.69 0.30 -9.87
CA ILE A 180 21.81 0.68 -10.72
C ILE A 180 22.51 1.91 -10.15
N ASP A 181 21.79 3.02 -9.95
CA ASP A 181 22.42 4.25 -9.47
C ASP A 181 22.89 4.12 -8.02
N SER A 182 22.23 3.30 -7.21
CA SER A 182 22.60 3.01 -5.83
C SER A 182 23.85 2.13 -5.70
N LEU A 183 24.32 1.46 -6.77
CA LEU A 183 25.47 0.55 -6.69
C LEU A 183 26.69 1.22 -6.08
N ASN A 184 27.29 0.58 -5.07
CA ASN A 184 28.47 1.08 -4.40
C ASN A 184 29.73 0.74 -5.21
N GLU A 185 29.92 1.46 -6.33
CA GLU A 185 31.01 1.20 -7.26
C GLU A 185 32.40 1.19 -6.61
N LYS A 186 32.62 2.02 -5.58
CA LYS A 186 33.91 2.08 -4.86
C LYS A 186 34.17 0.79 -4.10
N ALA A 187 33.16 0.29 -3.37
CA ALA A 187 33.28 -0.95 -2.61
C ALA A 187 33.36 -2.18 -3.54
N ILE A 188 32.61 -2.19 -4.64
CA ILE A 188 32.67 -3.26 -5.66
C ILE A 188 34.09 -3.38 -6.23
N VAL A 189 34.73 -2.26 -6.62
CA VAL A 189 36.10 -2.28 -7.16
C VAL A 189 37.09 -2.80 -6.11
N LYS A 190 36.95 -2.37 -4.85
CA LYS A 190 37.82 -2.83 -3.74
C LYS A 190 37.65 -4.34 -3.46
N ALA A 191 36.44 -4.87 -3.60
CA ALA A 191 36.13 -6.27 -3.36
C ALA A 191 36.42 -7.19 -4.57
N THR A 192 36.72 -6.63 -5.74
CA THR A 192 37.00 -7.39 -6.97
C THR A 192 38.50 -7.71 -7.06
N PRO A 193 38.90 -9.00 -7.17
CA PRO A 193 40.27 -9.38 -7.50
C PRO A 193 40.73 -8.75 -8.83
N GLY A 194 41.80 -7.94 -8.79
CA GLY A 194 42.30 -7.20 -9.97
C GLY A 194 41.51 -5.94 -10.31
N GLY A 195 40.84 -5.32 -9.32
CA GLY A 195 39.93 -4.19 -9.45
C GLY A 195 40.30 -3.17 -10.55
N ASN A 196 39.49 -3.12 -11.60
CA ASN A 196 39.63 -2.18 -12.71
C ASN A 196 38.74 -0.95 -12.49
N THR A 197 39.35 0.25 -12.47
CA THR A 197 38.66 1.54 -12.30
C THR A 197 38.18 2.18 -13.59
N GLU A 198 38.56 1.65 -14.77
CA GLU A 198 38.27 2.26 -16.08
C GLU A 198 36.83 2.06 -16.53
N THR A 199 36.18 0.98 -16.10
CA THR A 199 34.77 0.71 -16.44
C THR A 199 33.82 1.42 -15.48
N LYS A 200 32.56 1.67 -15.88
CA LYS A 200 31.55 2.41 -15.07
C LYS A 200 30.31 1.54 -14.81
N GLY A 201 29.63 1.78 -13.68
CA GLY A 201 28.31 1.22 -13.35
C GLY A 201 28.22 -0.31 -13.44
N ILE A 202 27.27 -0.78 -14.23
CA ILE A 202 26.95 -2.22 -14.42
C ILE A 202 28.18 -3.03 -14.82
N SER A 203 29.12 -2.46 -15.59
CA SER A 203 30.33 -3.18 -16.01
C SER A 203 31.26 -3.52 -14.83
N LYS A 204 31.28 -2.71 -13.75
CA LYS A 204 32.03 -3.05 -12.53
C LYS A 204 31.40 -4.23 -11.81
N LEU A 205 30.07 -4.25 -11.73
CA LEU A 205 29.32 -5.37 -11.16
C LEU A 205 29.56 -6.65 -11.98
N GLU A 206 29.57 -6.55 -13.32
CA GLU A 206 29.87 -7.68 -14.20
C GLU A 206 31.26 -8.29 -13.92
N HIS A 207 32.30 -7.45 -13.76
CA HIS A 207 33.63 -7.93 -13.40
C HIS A 207 33.68 -8.58 -12.01
N PHE A 208 33.00 -8.00 -11.03
CA PHE A 208 32.86 -8.59 -9.71
C PHE A 208 32.22 -9.98 -9.79
N LEU A 209 31.07 -10.12 -10.46
CA LEU A 209 30.37 -11.41 -10.59
C LEU A 209 31.22 -12.46 -11.33
N LYS A 210 31.95 -12.06 -12.38
CA LYS A 210 32.91 -12.93 -13.09
C LYS A 210 34.02 -13.42 -12.16
N ALA A 211 34.61 -12.53 -11.36
CA ALA A 211 35.73 -12.86 -10.49
C ALA A 211 35.35 -13.89 -9.40
N TYR A 212 34.10 -13.86 -8.94
CA TYR A 212 33.54 -14.82 -7.98
C TYR A 212 32.83 -16.02 -8.65
N GLN A 213 33.08 -16.28 -9.94
CA GLN A 213 32.59 -17.44 -10.69
C GLN A 213 31.06 -17.66 -10.64
N TYR A 214 30.28 -16.57 -10.59
CA TYR A 214 28.83 -16.66 -10.54
C TYR A 214 28.25 -17.15 -11.88
N GLN A 215 27.73 -18.38 -11.97
CA GLN A 215 27.48 -19.04 -13.27
C GLN A 215 26.49 -18.30 -14.20
N ASN A 216 25.51 -17.57 -13.67
CA ASN A 216 24.46 -16.92 -14.45
C ASN A 216 24.57 -15.38 -14.52
N TYR A 217 25.77 -14.81 -14.32
CA TYR A 217 25.93 -13.35 -14.30
C TYR A 217 25.46 -12.66 -15.59
N GLN A 218 25.57 -13.34 -16.75
CA GLN A 218 25.28 -12.74 -18.06
C GLN A 218 23.81 -12.32 -18.20
N GLU A 219 22.89 -13.14 -17.71
CA GLU A 219 21.45 -12.87 -17.80
C GLU A 219 21.06 -11.67 -16.93
N HIS A 220 21.56 -11.62 -15.70
CA HIS A 220 21.30 -10.49 -14.81
C HIS A 220 21.94 -9.19 -15.29
N ILE A 221 23.16 -9.25 -15.85
CA ILE A 221 23.80 -8.07 -16.44
C ILE A 221 23.02 -7.59 -17.67
N LYS A 222 22.51 -8.51 -18.50
CA LYS A 222 21.63 -8.17 -19.62
C LYS A 222 20.34 -7.50 -19.14
N PHE A 223 19.71 -8.03 -18.09
CA PHE A 223 18.55 -7.43 -17.44
C PHE A 223 18.83 -6.00 -16.97
N LEU A 224 19.89 -5.77 -16.20
CA LEU A 224 20.25 -4.44 -15.69
C LEU A 224 20.53 -3.45 -16.84
N ARG A 225 21.21 -3.90 -17.91
CA ARG A 225 21.45 -3.07 -19.10
C ARG A 225 20.14 -2.74 -19.83
N ASN A 226 19.22 -3.69 -19.96
CA ASN A 226 17.90 -3.45 -20.54
C ASN A 226 17.10 -2.43 -19.72
N LEU A 227 17.10 -2.56 -18.38
CA LEU A 227 16.44 -1.61 -17.48
C LEU A 227 17.04 -0.19 -17.60
N GLN A 228 18.37 -0.07 -17.62
CA GLN A 228 19.04 1.21 -17.80
C GLN A 228 18.72 1.85 -19.16
N ASN A 229 18.70 1.05 -20.22
CA ASN A 229 18.35 1.52 -21.55
C ASN A 229 16.87 1.92 -21.65
N LEU A 230 15.98 1.21 -20.96
CA LEU A 230 14.57 1.58 -20.88
C LEU A 230 14.40 2.95 -20.23
N ARG A 231 15.09 3.21 -19.10
CA ARG A 231 15.11 4.54 -18.47
C ARG A 231 15.62 5.64 -19.39
N SER A 232 16.75 5.42 -20.07
CA SER A 232 17.36 6.46 -20.91
C SER A 232 16.54 6.77 -22.16
N SER A 233 15.73 5.81 -22.62
CA SER A 233 14.92 5.93 -23.82
C SER A 233 13.45 6.31 -23.57
N SER A 234 12.91 6.10 -22.36
CA SER A 234 11.52 6.42 -22.03
C SER A 234 11.27 7.92 -21.79
N VAL A 235 12.27 8.65 -21.28
CA VAL A 235 12.16 10.09 -20.94
C VAL A 235 12.36 11.01 -22.16
N ALA A 236 12.86 10.49 -23.29
CA ALA A 236 13.08 11.29 -24.49
C ALA A 236 11.77 11.48 -25.28
N HIS A 237 11.31 12.74 -25.41
CA HIS A 237 10.08 13.15 -26.09
C HIS A 237 9.93 12.70 -27.57
N ARG A 238 10.93 12.07 -28.18
CA ARG A 238 10.80 11.29 -29.42
C ARG A 238 11.26 9.85 -29.14
N LYS A 239 10.31 8.93 -29.01
CA LYS A 239 10.55 7.48 -28.89
C LYS A 239 11.31 7.00 -30.14
N GLY A 240 12.63 6.95 -30.06
CA GLY A 240 13.51 6.52 -31.15
C GLY A 240 13.54 5.00 -31.31
N ASP A 241 14.24 4.52 -32.34
CA ASP A 241 14.33 3.10 -32.69
C ASP A 241 14.82 2.20 -31.54
N ASN A 242 15.64 2.74 -30.62
CA ASN A 242 16.16 1.99 -29.48
C ASN A 242 15.07 1.67 -28.44
N TYR A 243 14.17 2.62 -28.17
CA TYR A 243 13.02 2.40 -27.29
C TYR A 243 12.14 1.28 -27.85
N ASN A 244 11.80 1.36 -29.14
CA ASN A 244 10.92 0.38 -29.80
C ASN A 244 11.51 -1.04 -29.81
N LYS A 245 12.82 -1.18 -29.99
CA LYS A 245 13.51 -2.48 -29.91
C LYS A 245 13.41 -3.11 -28.52
N ILE A 246 13.64 -2.32 -27.47
CA ILE A 246 13.60 -2.80 -26.09
C ILE A 246 12.16 -3.04 -25.66
N ALA A 247 11.25 -2.16 -26.06
CA ALA A 247 9.82 -2.32 -25.87
C ALA A 247 9.34 -3.65 -26.48
N ASN A 248 9.71 -3.95 -27.72
CA ASN A 248 9.37 -5.22 -28.34
C ASN A 248 10.00 -6.43 -27.64
N ASN A 249 11.25 -6.32 -27.17
CA ASN A 249 11.92 -7.39 -26.41
C ASN A 249 11.22 -7.68 -25.08
N LEU A 250 10.81 -6.63 -24.36
CA LEU A 250 10.04 -6.73 -23.11
C LEU A 250 8.55 -7.02 -23.35
N GLY A 251 8.09 -7.05 -24.60
CA GLY A 251 6.69 -7.23 -24.99
C GLY A 251 5.78 -6.05 -24.61
N LEU A 252 6.32 -4.84 -24.48
CA LEU A 252 5.58 -3.59 -24.27
C LEU A 252 4.64 -3.34 -25.44
N LYS A 253 3.35 -3.30 -25.11
CA LYS A 253 2.24 -2.87 -25.94
C LYS A 253 1.63 -1.63 -25.31
N ASP A 254 0.84 -0.91 -26.09
CA ASP A 254 0.18 0.30 -25.60
C ASP A 254 -0.78 0.04 -24.43
N ASN A 255 -1.16 -1.20 -24.12
CA ASN A 255 -2.16 -1.57 -23.11
C ASN A 255 -1.66 -2.46 -21.95
N ASN A 256 -0.37 -2.75 -21.82
CA ASN A 256 0.13 -3.75 -20.86
C ASN A 256 1.29 -3.26 -19.97
N ARG A 257 1.36 -1.95 -19.69
CA ARG A 257 2.46 -1.37 -18.87
C ARG A 257 2.54 -1.99 -17.47
N ALA A 258 1.40 -2.28 -16.85
CA ALA A 258 1.34 -2.94 -15.54
C ALA A 258 1.96 -4.35 -15.59
N ASP A 259 1.61 -5.16 -16.61
CA ASP A 259 2.15 -6.51 -16.78
C ASP A 259 3.65 -6.50 -17.05
N VAL A 260 4.12 -5.53 -17.84
CA VAL A 260 5.55 -5.36 -18.12
C VAL A 260 6.30 -5.00 -16.84
N LEU A 261 5.82 -4.03 -16.06
CA LEU A 261 6.48 -3.68 -14.81
C LEU A 261 6.46 -4.86 -13.83
N LYS A 262 5.35 -5.63 -13.77
CA LYS A 262 5.27 -6.85 -12.97
C LYS A 262 6.38 -7.83 -13.35
N LYS A 263 6.61 -8.09 -14.64
CA LYS A 263 7.71 -8.94 -15.12
C LYS A 263 9.09 -8.39 -14.74
N ILE A 264 9.30 -7.09 -14.91
CA ILE A 264 10.55 -6.43 -14.52
C ILE A 264 10.82 -6.58 -13.02
N LEU A 265 9.79 -6.47 -12.17
CA LEU A 265 9.91 -6.65 -10.72
C LEU A 265 10.16 -8.11 -10.32
N VAL A 266 9.62 -9.08 -11.08
CA VAL A 266 9.98 -10.50 -10.92
C VAL A 266 11.46 -10.70 -11.22
N GLU A 267 11.94 -10.25 -12.38
CA GLU A 267 13.36 -10.36 -12.76
C GLU A 267 14.29 -9.63 -11.77
N ALA A 268 13.85 -8.48 -11.24
CA ALA A 268 14.56 -7.75 -10.20
C ALA A 268 14.66 -8.53 -8.89
N THR A 269 13.56 -9.17 -8.47
CA THR A 269 13.51 -10.04 -7.29
C THR A 269 14.41 -11.26 -7.48
N ASP A 270 14.33 -11.92 -8.63
CA ASP A 270 15.14 -13.10 -8.97
C ASP A 270 16.64 -12.77 -8.99
N PHE A 271 17.01 -11.59 -9.47
CA PHE A 271 18.37 -11.09 -9.38
C PHE A 271 18.87 -11.01 -7.94
N LEU A 272 18.09 -10.43 -7.01
CA LEU A 272 18.47 -10.35 -5.60
C LEU A 272 18.56 -11.72 -4.93
N LEU A 273 17.60 -12.60 -5.21
CA LEU A 273 17.57 -13.97 -4.67
C LEU A 273 18.76 -14.81 -5.16
N SER A 274 19.13 -14.65 -6.42
CA SER A 274 20.25 -15.40 -6.99
C SER A 274 21.59 -14.91 -6.44
N LEU A 275 21.76 -13.60 -6.23
CA LEU A 275 22.91 -13.05 -5.51
C LEU A 275 22.95 -13.53 -4.06
N GLU A 276 21.82 -13.53 -3.36
CA GLU A 276 21.75 -14.03 -1.98
C GLU A 276 22.17 -15.50 -1.91
N SER A 277 21.67 -16.33 -2.82
CA SER A 277 21.96 -17.77 -2.82
C SER A 277 23.44 -18.06 -3.08
N HIS A 278 24.09 -17.29 -3.94
CA HIS A 278 25.52 -17.50 -4.26
C HIS A 278 26.46 -16.95 -3.20
N PHE A 279 26.18 -15.74 -2.68
CA PHE A 279 27.12 -15.00 -1.82
C PHE A 279 26.80 -15.08 -0.32
N LEU A 280 25.55 -15.32 0.06
CA LEU A 280 25.06 -15.11 1.44
C LEU A 280 24.50 -16.37 2.10
N ASN A 281 24.38 -17.48 1.37
CA ASN A 281 23.91 -18.79 1.87
C ASN A 281 25.04 -19.83 1.95
N GLN A 282 26.29 -19.39 2.06
CA GLN A 282 27.45 -20.25 2.34
C GLN A 282 27.66 -20.43 3.84
#